data_AF-A0A1A8AVN5-F1
#
_entry.id   AF-A0A1A8AVN5-F1
#
_cell.length_a   1.000
_cell.length_b   1.000
_cell.length_c   1.000
_cell.angle_alpha   90.00
_cell.angle_beta   90.00
_cell.angle_gamma   90.00
#
_symmetry.space_group_name_H-M   'P 1'
#
loop_
_entity.id
_entity.type
_entity.pdbx_description
1 polymer ?
#
loop_
_entity_poly.entity_id
_entity_poly.type
_entity_poly.pdbx_seq_one_letter_code
_entity_poly.pdbx_strand_id
1 'polypeptide(L)'
;SLVVASSQVRDFDKFSRHTVLGEVRVPLGQLSITHPLELQEDLRAPQKDLVGEVLLSLRLLPTSQRLEVGLLKVRMALTETSSETALYARISVQCNQNKLRYQKTSAVPCSPVTIFNEVLVFSLPELPLDRCKVLVSVFDMQTSGKSNKHLAGRLSVGKERSSEDEHWTLMLRSVRQPVAKWHLLLI
;
A
#
# COMPACT_ATOMS: atom_id res chain seq x y z
N SER A 1 21.97 11.59 6.82
CA SER A 1 20.69 10.91 7.08
C SER A 1 20.07 11.50 8.33
N LEU A 2 18.85 12.06 8.27
CA LEU A 2 18.15 12.56 9.45
C LEU A 2 17.50 11.37 10.17
N VAL A 3 18.01 11.03 11.36
CA VAL A 3 17.43 9.99 12.21
C VAL A 3 16.21 10.56 12.93
N VAL A 4 15.07 9.88 12.87
CA VAL A 4 13.81 10.28 13.52
C VAL A 4 13.39 9.17 14.48
N ALA A 5 13.04 9.54 15.72
CA ALA A 5 12.38 8.64 16.65
C ALA A 5 10.86 8.76 16.48
N SER A 6 10.16 7.64 16.26
CA SER A 6 8.70 7.58 16.17
C SER A 6 8.12 6.73 17.29
N SER A 7 7.13 7.25 18.02
CA SER A 7 6.39 6.51 19.05
C SER A 7 4.89 6.58 18.78
N GLN A 8 4.19 5.46 18.93
CA GLN A 8 2.74 5.36 18.70
C GLN A 8 2.02 4.97 19.99
N VAL A 9 0.97 5.72 20.31
CA VAL A 9 0.05 5.37 21.39
C VAL A 9 -1.13 4.63 20.77
N ARG A 10 -1.47 3.47 21.35
CA ARG A 10 -2.54 2.61 20.86
C ARG A 10 -3.53 2.32 21.98
N ASP A 11 -4.80 2.34 21.62
CA ASP A 11 -5.87 1.81 22.45
C ASP A 11 -5.82 0.29 22.42
N PHE A 12 -5.73 -0.32 23.59
CA PHE A 12 -5.63 -1.76 23.74
C PHE A 12 -7.03 -2.36 23.90
N ASP A 13 -7.38 -3.28 23.01
CA ASP A 13 -8.61 -4.07 23.10
C ASP A 13 -8.26 -5.55 22.94
N LYS A 14 -8.70 -6.36 23.91
CA LYS A 14 -8.46 -7.81 23.96
C LYS A 14 -9.20 -8.57 22.84
N PHE A 15 -10.29 -8.02 22.33
CA PHE A 15 -11.19 -8.71 21.39
C PHE A 15 -11.17 -8.11 19.97
N SER A 16 -10.48 -6.99 19.77
CA SER A 16 -10.38 -6.32 18.47
C SER A 16 -8.95 -5.86 18.17
N ARG A 17 -8.75 -5.25 16.99
CA ARG A 17 -7.42 -4.72 16.64
C ARG A 17 -7.21 -3.41 17.36
N HIS A 18 -6.05 -3.27 17.99
CA HIS A 18 -5.66 -2.04 18.68
C HIS A 18 -5.74 -0.85 17.71
N THR A 19 -6.43 0.20 18.15
CA THR A 19 -6.57 1.42 17.36
C THR A 19 -5.42 2.36 17.70
N VAL A 20 -4.75 2.92 16.70
CA VAL A 20 -3.70 3.93 16.96
C VAL A 20 -4.40 5.24 17.32
N LEU A 21 -4.19 5.72 18.55
CA LEU A 21 -4.75 6.97 19.04
C LEU A 21 -3.96 8.17 18.51
N GLY A 22 -2.65 8.01 18.34
CA GLY A 22 -1.79 9.04 17.77
C GLY A 22 -0.33 8.62 17.73
N GLU A 23 0.49 9.46 17.11
CA GLU A 23 1.91 9.28 16.92
C GLU A 23 2.67 10.57 17.26
N VAL A 24 3.87 10.41 17.82
CA VAL A 24 4.85 11.48 17.99
C VAL A 24 6.09 11.11 17.18
N ARG A 25 6.61 12.08 16.40
CA ARG A 25 7.83 11.94 15.59
C ARG A 25 8.80 13.06 15.93
N VAL A 26 10.00 12.70 16.37
CA VAL A 26 11.01 13.65 16.84
C VAL A 26 12.32 13.48 16.05
N PRO A 27 12.77 14.52 15.31
CA PRO A 27 14.06 14.50 14.63
C PRO A 27 15.21 14.53 15.64
N LEU A 28 15.96 13.43 15.74
CA LEU A 28 17.05 13.31 16.71
C LEU A 28 18.24 14.21 16.38
N GLY A 29 18.41 14.57 15.11
CA GLY A 29 19.49 15.47 14.67
C GLY A 29 19.40 16.89 15.24
N GLN A 30 18.28 17.27 15.83
CA GLN A 30 18.08 18.58 16.46
C GLN A 30 18.16 18.52 18.00
N LEU A 31 18.38 17.35 18.57
CA LEU A 31 18.37 17.13 20.01
C LEU A 31 19.78 16.90 20.55
N SER A 32 20.08 17.53 21.68
CA SER A 32 21.28 17.25 22.46
C SER A 32 20.99 16.11 23.43
N ILE A 33 21.46 14.90 23.10
CA ILE A 33 21.18 13.66 23.86
C ILE A 33 22.34 13.33 24.82
N THR A 34 23.18 14.31 25.16
CA THR A 34 24.32 14.14 26.09
C THR A 34 23.89 13.93 27.54
N HIS A 35 22.64 14.27 27.88
CA HIS A 35 22.02 14.06 29.19
C HIS A 35 20.61 13.48 29.00
N PRO A 36 20.01 12.86 30.04
CA PRO A 36 18.62 12.44 30.00
C PRO A 36 17.73 13.62 29.58
N LEU A 37 16.97 13.42 28.50
CA LEU A 37 16.12 14.44 27.88
C LEU A 37 14.66 14.02 28.06
N GLU A 38 13.88 14.87 28.71
CA GLU A 38 12.43 14.74 28.80
C GLU A 38 11.77 15.62 27.74
N LEU A 39 10.87 15.03 26.95
CA LEU A 39 10.13 15.71 25.90
C LEU A 39 8.64 15.53 26.15
N GLN A 40 7.89 16.63 26.09
CA GLN A 40 6.43 16.62 26.11
C GLN A 40 5.94 17.07 24.74
N GLU A 41 5.39 16.12 23.98
CA GLU A 41 4.89 16.34 22.63
C GLU A 41 3.41 15.95 22.56
N ASP A 42 2.63 16.75 21.83
CA ASP A 42 1.24 16.42 21.57
C ASP A 42 1.13 15.26 20.57
N LEU A 43 0.19 14.35 20.85
CA LEU A 43 -0.13 13.26 19.92
C LEU A 43 -0.70 13.83 18.63
N ARG A 44 -0.05 13.49 17.51
CA ARG A 44 -0.53 13.84 16.18
C ARG A 44 -1.26 12.66 15.56
N ALA A 45 -2.07 12.95 14.54
CA ALA A 45 -2.65 11.89 13.73
C ALA A 45 -1.53 11.01 13.15
N PRO A 46 -1.68 9.66 13.15
CA PRO A 46 -0.66 8.76 12.63
C PRO A 46 -0.33 9.13 11.18
N GLN A 47 0.95 9.38 10.91
CA GLN A 47 1.40 9.71 9.57
C GLN A 47 1.90 8.42 8.91
N LYS A 48 1.47 8.16 7.67
CA LYS A 48 2.05 7.07 6.89
C LYS A 48 3.27 7.57 6.15
N ASP A 49 4.33 6.78 6.14
CA ASP A 49 5.56 7.15 5.46
C ASP A 49 5.46 6.86 3.97
N LEU A 50 5.87 7.83 3.15
CA LEU A 50 6.00 7.64 1.71
C LEU A 50 7.23 6.77 1.43
N VAL A 51 6.98 5.55 0.99
CA VAL A 51 8.02 4.53 0.74
C VAL A 51 8.22 4.21 -0.74
N GLY A 52 7.39 4.78 -1.61
CA GLY A 52 7.53 4.57 -3.04
C GLY A 52 6.30 5.00 -3.84
N GLU A 53 6.25 4.53 -5.09
CA GLU A 53 5.12 4.72 -6.00
C GLU A 53 4.85 3.42 -6.78
N VAL A 54 3.59 3.21 -7.16
CA VAL A 54 3.15 2.07 -7.97
C VAL A 54 2.42 2.57 -9.20
N LEU A 55 2.83 2.10 -10.37
CA LEU A 55 2.07 2.27 -11.62
C LEU A 55 1.06 1.13 -11.73
N LEU A 56 -0.20 1.45 -11.51
CA LEU A 56 -1.32 0.51 -11.54
C LEU A 56 -2.16 0.76 -12.79
N SER A 57 -2.58 -0.32 -13.45
CA SER A 57 -3.55 -0.31 -14.54
C SER A 57 -4.87 -0.90 -14.07
N LEU A 58 -6.00 -0.28 -14.39
CA LEU A 58 -7.34 -0.76 -14.09
C LEU A 58 -8.17 -0.84 -15.36
N ARG A 59 -8.88 -1.96 -15.55
CA ARG A 59 -9.81 -2.15 -16.65
C ARG A 59 -11.06 -2.87 -16.18
N LEU A 60 -12.20 -2.21 -16.34
CA LEU A 60 -13.51 -2.78 -16.04
C LEU A 60 -14.11 -3.49 -17.26
N LEU A 61 -14.57 -4.72 -17.07
CA LEU A 61 -15.27 -5.56 -18.05
C LEU A 61 -16.68 -5.89 -17.52
N PRO A 62 -17.69 -5.00 -17.72
CA PRO A 62 -19.00 -5.13 -17.08
C PRO A 62 -19.76 -6.38 -17.49
N THR A 63 -19.73 -6.73 -18.79
CA THR A 63 -20.47 -7.88 -19.33
C THR A 63 -20.10 -9.19 -18.67
N SER A 64 -18.83 -9.37 -18.32
CA SER A 64 -18.35 -10.56 -17.60
C SER A 64 -18.20 -10.33 -16.10
N GLN A 65 -18.61 -9.17 -15.59
CA GLN A 65 -18.42 -8.75 -14.19
C GLN A 65 -16.97 -8.94 -13.71
N ARG A 66 -16.00 -8.51 -14.52
CA ARG A 66 -14.57 -8.64 -14.21
C ARG A 66 -13.88 -7.29 -14.06
N LEU A 67 -12.95 -7.22 -13.11
CA LEU A 67 -11.97 -6.14 -12.99
C LEU A 67 -10.57 -6.71 -13.23
N GLU A 68 -9.89 -6.20 -14.23
CA GLU A 68 -8.48 -6.48 -14.45
C GLU A 68 -7.65 -5.41 -13.72
N VAL A 69 -6.71 -5.86 -12.88
CA VAL A 69 -5.78 -5.01 -12.14
C VAL A 69 -4.36 -5.36 -12.57
N GLY A 70 -3.73 -4.46 -13.33
CA GLY A 70 -2.35 -4.59 -13.78
C GLY A 70 -1.36 -3.92 -12.84
N LEU A 71 -0.44 -4.67 -12.25
CA LEU A 71 0.74 -4.12 -11.59
C LEU A 71 1.84 -3.95 -12.64
N LEU A 72 2.13 -2.71 -13.04
CA LEU A 72 3.09 -2.46 -14.11
C LEU A 72 4.50 -2.24 -13.55
N LYS A 73 4.64 -1.26 -12.65
CA LYS A 73 5.94 -0.86 -12.08
C LYS A 73 5.80 -0.49 -10.61
N VAL A 74 6.86 -0.72 -9.85
CA VAL A 74 7.01 -0.24 -8.48
C VAL A 74 8.33 0.52 -8.38
N ARG A 75 8.28 1.74 -7.84
CA ARG A 75 9.45 2.56 -7.52
C ARG A 75 9.58 2.61 -6.01
N MET A 76 10.70 2.16 -5.46
CA MET A 76 10.97 2.23 -4.03
C MET A 76 11.77 3.50 -3.70
N ALA A 77 11.44 4.18 -2.60
CA ALA A 77 12.19 5.35 -2.13
C ALA A 77 13.53 4.98 -1.50
N LEU A 78 13.65 3.75 -0.98
CA LEU A 78 14.88 3.24 -0.38
C LEU A 78 15.82 2.70 -1.46
N THR A 79 17.06 3.20 -1.47
CA THR A 79 18.09 2.90 -2.48
C THR A 79 18.96 1.69 -2.10
N GLU A 80 18.91 1.24 -0.85
CA GLU A 80 19.63 0.08 -0.30
C GLU A 80 18.98 -1.22 -0.80
N THR A 81 19.10 -1.48 -2.10
CA THR A 81 18.60 -2.71 -2.71
C THR A 81 19.68 -3.78 -2.56
N SER A 82 19.51 -4.72 -1.62
CA SER A 82 20.39 -5.88 -1.58
C SER A 82 20.14 -6.74 -2.83
N SER A 83 21.19 -7.29 -3.44
CA SER A 83 21.08 -8.15 -4.63
C SER A 83 20.25 -9.42 -4.39
N GLU A 84 19.90 -9.69 -3.14
CA GLU A 84 19.18 -10.88 -2.69
C GLU A 84 17.73 -10.56 -2.27
N THR A 85 17.20 -9.39 -2.60
CA THR A 85 15.81 -9.03 -2.28
C THR A 85 14.91 -9.18 -3.51
N ALA A 86 13.75 -9.79 -3.34
CA ALA A 86 12.69 -9.82 -4.34
C ALA A 86 11.41 -9.15 -3.82
N LEU A 87 10.66 -8.52 -4.73
CA LEU A 87 9.36 -7.93 -4.45
C LEU A 87 8.23 -8.80 -5.00
N TYR A 88 7.13 -8.89 -4.25
CA TYR A 88 5.85 -9.38 -4.79
C TYR A 88 4.70 -8.59 -4.20
N ALA A 89 3.57 -8.53 -4.90
CA ALA A 89 2.37 -7.86 -4.42
C ALA A 89 1.25 -8.84 -4.09
N ARG A 90 0.45 -8.47 -3.11
CA ARG A 90 -0.90 -9.03 -2.88
C ARG A 90 -1.91 -7.99 -3.29
N ILE A 91 -2.78 -8.36 -4.22
CA ILE A 91 -3.87 -7.52 -4.69
C ILE A 91 -5.20 -8.17 -4.29
N SER A 92 -6.10 -7.40 -3.71
CA SER A 92 -7.46 -7.85 -3.41
C SER A 92 -8.46 -6.75 -3.73
N VAL A 93 -9.64 -7.14 -4.18
CA VAL A 93 -10.78 -6.25 -4.30
C VAL A 93 -11.68 -6.44 -3.09
N GLN A 94 -12.14 -5.34 -2.51
CA GLN A 94 -13.12 -5.32 -1.45
C GLN A 94 -14.31 -4.52 -1.92
N CYS A 95 -15.50 -5.11 -1.84
CA CYS A 95 -16.77 -4.42 -2.12
C CYS A 95 -17.63 -4.46 -0.87
N ASN A 96 -18.06 -3.30 -0.37
CA ASN A 96 -18.66 -3.16 0.96
C ASN A 96 -17.74 -3.74 2.06
N GLN A 97 -18.23 -4.73 2.80
CA GLN A 97 -17.49 -5.48 3.83
C GLN A 97 -16.94 -6.81 3.30
N ASN A 98 -17.31 -7.19 2.06
CA ASN A 98 -16.91 -8.46 1.47
C ASN A 98 -15.57 -8.29 0.75
N LYS A 99 -14.52 -8.82 1.38
CA LYS A 99 -13.18 -8.87 0.79
C LYS A 99 -13.06 -10.13 -0.06
N LEU A 100 -12.84 -9.94 -1.37
CA LEU A 100 -12.51 -11.05 -2.25
C LEU A 100 -11.14 -11.62 -1.91
N ARG A 101 -10.92 -12.89 -2.26
CA ARG A 101 -9.64 -13.56 -2.07
C ARG A 101 -8.53 -12.74 -2.76
N TYR A 102 -7.44 -12.51 -2.04
CA TYR A 102 -6.29 -11.85 -2.62
C TYR A 102 -5.60 -12.77 -3.63
N GLN A 103 -5.06 -12.17 -4.69
CA GLN A 103 -4.19 -12.80 -5.65
C GLN A 103 -2.77 -12.27 -5.44
N LYS A 104 -1.76 -13.09 -5.72
CA LYS A 104 -0.36 -12.72 -5.62
C LYS A 104 0.22 -12.54 -7.00
N THR A 105 1.12 -11.58 -7.14
CA THR A 105 2.00 -11.55 -8.30
C THR A 105 3.12 -12.58 -8.15
N SER A 106 3.83 -12.81 -9.24
CA SER A 106 5.17 -13.40 -9.22
C SER A 106 6.12 -12.53 -8.38
N ALA A 107 7.14 -13.17 -7.80
CA ALA A 107 8.23 -12.46 -7.15
C ALA A 107 9.23 -12.01 -8.23
N VAL A 108 9.62 -10.73 -8.20
CA VAL A 108 10.55 -10.12 -9.15
C VAL A 108 11.74 -9.57 -8.37
N PRO A 109 12.99 -9.79 -8.83
CA PRO A 109 14.17 -9.17 -8.21
C PRO A 109 13.97 -7.67 -8.00
N CYS A 110 14.27 -7.21 -6.78
CA CYS A 110 14.09 -5.81 -6.43
C CYS A 110 15.11 -4.95 -7.17
N SER A 111 14.67 -3.82 -7.68
CA SER A 111 15.52 -2.75 -8.20
C SER A 111 14.88 -1.39 -7.85
N PRO A 112 15.57 -0.25 -8.06
CA PRO A 112 14.96 1.06 -7.84
C PRO A 112 13.64 1.25 -8.60
N VAL A 113 13.50 0.59 -9.76
CA VAL A 113 12.24 0.52 -10.53
C VAL A 113 11.98 -0.94 -10.94
N THR A 114 11.25 -1.66 -10.11
CA THR A 114 10.88 -3.05 -10.37
C THR A 114 9.72 -3.12 -11.37
N ILE A 115 9.90 -3.86 -12.46
CA ILE A 115 8.89 -4.04 -13.51
C ILE A 115 8.18 -5.38 -13.29
N PHE A 116 6.85 -5.33 -13.15
CA PHE A 116 6.02 -6.52 -12.96
C PHE A 116 5.26 -6.89 -14.24
N ASN A 117 4.60 -5.91 -14.88
CA ASN A 117 3.71 -6.12 -16.04
C ASN A 117 2.73 -7.30 -15.88
N GLU A 118 2.22 -7.51 -14.66
CA GLU A 118 1.35 -8.64 -14.34
C GLU A 118 -0.09 -8.18 -14.14
N VAL A 119 -1.04 -8.86 -14.78
CA VAL A 119 -2.47 -8.55 -14.70
C VAL A 119 -3.21 -9.63 -13.91
N LEU A 120 -3.86 -9.22 -12.83
CA LEU A 120 -4.68 -10.08 -11.99
C LEU A 120 -6.16 -9.77 -12.23
N VAL A 121 -6.96 -10.82 -12.45
CA VAL A 121 -8.36 -10.69 -12.83
C VAL A 121 -9.27 -11.08 -11.68
N PHE A 122 -10.19 -10.20 -11.30
CA PHE A 122 -11.13 -10.41 -10.20
C PHE A 122 -12.56 -10.47 -10.72
N SER A 123 -13.29 -11.51 -10.35
CA SER A 123 -14.75 -11.56 -10.54
C SER A 123 -15.41 -10.68 -9.50
N LEU A 124 -16.15 -9.68 -9.94
CA LEU A 124 -16.86 -8.74 -9.09
C LEU A 124 -18.24 -9.30 -8.72
N PRO A 125 -18.74 -9.04 -7.50
CA PRO A 125 -20.12 -9.33 -7.16
C PRO A 125 -21.06 -8.38 -7.93
N GLU A 126 -22.30 -8.83 -8.14
CA GLU A 126 -23.36 -8.07 -8.79
C GLU A 126 -23.87 -6.96 -7.86
N LEU A 127 -23.11 -5.87 -7.76
CA LEU A 127 -23.33 -4.77 -6.83
C LEU A 127 -22.83 -3.45 -7.44
N PRO A 128 -23.35 -2.30 -6.99
CA PRO A 128 -22.82 -1.02 -7.45
C PRO A 128 -21.35 -0.88 -7.03
N LEU A 129 -20.52 -0.43 -7.97
CA LEU A 129 -19.06 -0.28 -7.81
C LEU A 129 -18.68 0.94 -6.96
N ASP A 130 -19.67 1.69 -6.48
CA ASP A 130 -19.54 2.88 -5.63
C ASP A 130 -18.98 2.56 -4.24
N ARG A 131 -18.95 1.29 -3.86
CA ARG A 131 -18.44 0.79 -2.57
C ARG A 131 -17.35 -0.26 -2.75
N CYS A 132 -16.69 -0.26 -3.90
CA CYS A 132 -15.57 -1.14 -4.21
C CYS A 132 -14.22 -0.40 -4.17
N LYS A 133 -13.20 -1.09 -3.64
CA LYS A 133 -11.81 -0.65 -3.65
C LYS A 133 -10.84 -1.79 -3.91
N VAL A 134 -9.78 -1.48 -4.63
CA VAL A 134 -8.60 -2.30 -4.84
C VAL A 134 -7.62 -1.99 -3.71
N LEU A 135 -7.12 -3.03 -3.05
CA LEU A 135 -6.07 -2.95 -2.04
C LEU A 135 -4.83 -3.64 -2.58
N VAL A 136 -3.72 -2.91 -2.65
CA VAL A 136 -2.42 -3.44 -3.07
C VAL A 136 -1.47 -3.38 -1.87
N SER A 137 -0.78 -4.48 -1.60
CA SER A 137 0.27 -4.57 -0.59
C SER A 137 1.51 -5.15 -1.23
N VAL A 138 2.59 -4.37 -1.26
CA VAL A 138 3.90 -4.79 -1.76
C VAL A 138 4.71 -5.34 -0.60
N PHE A 139 5.34 -6.48 -0.81
CA PHE A 139 6.20 -7.15 0.16
C PHE A 139 7.58 -7.29 -0.44
N ASP A 140 8.59 -7.08 0.40
CA ASP A 140 9.93 -7.59 0.15
C ASP A 140 10.08 -8.98 0.78
N MET A 141 11.01 -9.75 0.22
CA MET A 141 11.49 -10.99 0.81
C MET A 141 12.94 -11.23 0.41
N GLN A 142 13.71 -11.79 1.33
CA GLN A 142 15.05 -12.28 1.01
C GLN A 142 14.96 -13.60 0.24
N THR A 143 15.76 -13.70 -0.82
CA THR A 143 15.88 -14.89 -1.67
C THR A 143 16.85 -15.91 -1.09
N SER A 144 17.74 -15.49 -0.18
CA SER A 144 18.67 -16.33 0.58
C SER A 144 18.29 -16.35 2.08
N GLY A 145 18.43 -17.51 2.74
CA GLY A 145 18.17 -17.66 4.18
C GLY A 145 16.71 -17.93 4.59
N LYS A 146 16.37 -17.72 5.88
CA LYS A 146 14.99 -17.87 6.37
C LYS A 146 14.12 -16.81 5.71
N SER A 147 13.15 -17.22 4.90
CA SER A 147 12.26 -16.32 4.14
C SER A 147 11.37 -15.48 5.05
N ASN A 148 11.93 -14.41 5.61
CA ASN A 148 11.13 -13.37 6.24
C ASN A 148 10.60 -12.46 5.14
N LYS A 149 9.28 -12.22 5.21
CA LYS A 149 8.56 -11.30 4.31
C LYS A 149 8.27 -10.04 5.11
N HIS A 150 8.69 -8.89 4.64
CA HIS A 150 8.33 -7.62 5.25
C HIS A 150 7.36 -6.88 4.34
N LEU A 151 6.45 -6.15 4.96
CA LEU A 151 5.55 -5.29 4.22
C LEU A 151 6.38 -4.07 3.79
N ALA A 152 6.58 -3.92 2.48
CA ALA A 152 7.29 -2.79 1.92
C ALA A 152 6.39 -1.55 1.82
N GLY A 153 5.08 -1.75 1.59
CA GLY A 153 4.09 -0.67 1.64
C GLY A 153 2.73 -1.08 1.06
N ARG A 154 1.76 -0.17 1.14
CA ARG A 154 0.37 -0.39 0.70
C ARG A 154 -0.23 0.84 0.04
N LEU A 155 -1.24 0.59 -0.78
CA LEU A 155 -2.12 1.63 -1.33
C LEU A 155 -3.53 1.07 -1.51
N SER A 156 -4.49 1.97 -1.67
CA SER A 156 -5.88 1.64 -1.99
C SER A 156 -6.41 2.56 -3.07
N VAL A 157 -7.09 1.99 -4.06
CA VAL A 157 -7.72 2.72 -5.17
C VAL A 157 -9.19 2.33 -5.22
N GLY A 158 -10.10 3.29 -5.11
CA GLY A 158 -11.53 2.98 -5.12
C GLY A 158 -12.39 4.15 -4.73
N LYS A 159 -13.70 3.99 -4.82
CA LYS A 159 -14.65 5.00 -4.34
C LYS A 159 -14.97 4.73 -2.87
N GLU A 160 -14.65 5.68 -2.00
CA GLU A 160 -15.08 5.68 -0.60
C GLU A 160 -16.05 6.84 -0.38
N ARG A 161 -16.94 6.73 0.60
CA ARG A 161 -18.05 7.70 0.79
C ARG A 161 -17.58 9.16 0.96
N SER A 162 -16.35 9.36 1.41
CA SER A 162 -15.76 10.67 1.73
C SER A 162 -14.58 11.06 0.85
N SER A 163 -14.22 10.24 -0.15
CA SER A 163 -13.05 10.49 -1.00
C SER A 163 -13.29 9.92 -2.39
N GLU A 164 -13.20 10.77 -3.40
CA GLU A 164 -13.22 10.34 -4.80
C GLU A 164 -11.79 10.05 -5.27
N ASP A 165 -11.54 8.82 -5.70
CA ASP A 165 -10.29 8.44 -6.34
C ASP A 165 -10.38 8.73 -7.85
N GLU A 166 -9.47 9.56 -8.34
CA GLU A 166 -9.42 9.97 -9.75
C GLU A 166 -9.18 8.77 -10.69
N HIS A 167 -8.32 7.82 -10.30
CA HIS A 167 -8.03 6.64 -11.11
C HIS A 167 -9.26 5.75 -11.26
N TRP A 168 -9.98 5.53 -10.15
CA TRP A 168 -11.24 4.78 -10.16
C TRP A 168 -12.29 5.46 -11.04
N THR A 169 -12.39 6.79 -10.94
CA THR A 169 -13.33 7.60 -11.73
C THR A 169 -13.01 7.52 -13.22
N LEU A 170 -11.74 7.63 -13.61
CA LEU A 170 -11.30 7.48 -14.99
C LEU A 170 -11.58 6.07 -15.53
N MET A 171 -11.33 5.03 -14.74
CA MET A 171 -11.66 3.66 -15.12
C MET A 171 -13.16 3.48 -15.40
N LEU A 172 -14.03 4.05 -14.56
CA LEU A 172 -15.49 3.99 -14.74
C LEU A 172 -15.96 4.74 -16.01
N ARG A 173 -15.23 5.80 -16.42
CA ARG A 173 -15.51 6.56 -17.65
C ARG A 173 -14.96 5.86 -18.90
N SER A 174 -13.91 5.07 -18.76
CA SER A 174 -13.19 4.39 -19.85
C SER A 174 -13.41 2.88 -19.84
N VAL A 175 -14.67 2.45 -19.77
CA VAL A 175 -15.05 1.04 -19.68
C VAL A 175 -14.45 0.22 -20.83
N ARG A 176 -13.97 -1.00 -20.54
CA ARG A 176 -13.22 -1.90 -21.45
C ARG A 176 -11.85 -1.38 -21.92
N GLN A 177 -11.43 -0.18 -21.54
CA GLN A 177 -10.09 0.34 -21.81
C GLN A 177 -9.26 0.34 -20.52
N PRO A 178 -7.99 -0.11 -20.57
CA PRO A 178 -7.12 0.01 -19.42
C PRO A 178 -6.76 1.47 -19.18
N VAL A 179 -6.87 1.92 -17.93
CA VAL A 179 -6.38 3.22 -17.48
C VAL A 179 -5.22 2.95 -16.55
N ALA A 180 -4.08 3.63 -16.75
CA ALA A 180 -2.90 3.50 -15.89
C ALA A 180 -2.61 4.81 -15.16
N LYS A 181 -2.32 4.74 -13.86
CA LYS A 181 -1.95 5.90 -13.04
C LYS A 181 -0.93 5.52 -11.97
N TRP A 182 -0.07 6.46 -11.63
CA TRP A 182 0.84 6.35 -10.48
C TRP A 182 0.07 6.58 -9.18
N HIS A 183 0.42 5.80 -8.16
CA HIS A 183 -0.14 5.86 -6.80
C HIS A 183 0.99 5.87 -5.79
N LEU A 184 0.87 6.69 -4.76
CA LEU A 184 1.82 6.69 -3.66
C LEU A 184 1.72 5.38 -2.87
N LEU A 185 2.87 4.79 -2.57
CA LEU A 185 3.00 3.63 -1.70
C LEU A 185 3.34 4.12 -0.29
N LEU A 186 2.48 3.77 0.66
CA LEU A 186 2.55 4.26 2.02
C LEU A 186 2.73 3.09 3.01
N ILE A 187 3.51 3.29 4.09
CA ILE A 187 3.64 2.31 5.19
C ILE A 187 3.17 2.87 6.52
#